data_AF-A0A9X1UZK8-F1
#
_entry.id   AF-A0A9X1UZK8-F1
#
_cell.length_a   1.000
_cell.length_b   1.000
_cell.length_c   1.000
_cell.angle_alpha   90.00
_cell.angle_beta   90.00
_cell.angle_gamma   90.00
#
_symmetry.space_group_name_H-M   'P 1'
#
loop_
_entity.id
_entity.type
_entity.pdbx_description
1 polymer ?
#
loop_
_entity_poly.entity_id
_entity_poly.type
_entity_poly.pdbx_seq_one_letter_code
_entity_poly.pdbx_strand_id
1 'polypeptide(L)' 'MHRFKELEIWKLSRQLCKDVYEVTVYFPDAEKFGLINQLRRSSVSLPSYIAEGASRKSSRDFDRFLEIAIGSCY' A
#
# COMPACT_ATOMS: atom_id res chain seq x y z
N MET A 1 -1.90 19.18 -6.72
CA MET A 1 -1.74 17.84 -7.33
C MET A 1 -0.29 17.41 -7.13
N HIS A 2 -0.06 16.42 -6.28
CA HIS A 2 1.30 15.98 -5.97
C HIS A 2 1.78 15.00 -7.04
N ARG A 3 3.04 15.08 -7.47
CA ARG A 3 3.66 14.08 -8.34
C ARG A 3 3.96 12.84 -7.49
N PHE A 4 2.96 12.00 -7.25
CA PHE A 4 3.06 10.88 -6.30
C PHE A 4 4.25 9.95 -6.56
N LYS A 5 4.66 9.80 -7.81
CA LYS A 5 5.84 8.99 -8.21
C LYS A 5 7.17 9.52 -7.66
N GLU A 6 7.23 10.79 -7.28
CA GLU A 6 8.40 11.42 -6.67
C GLU A 6 8.41 11.28 -5.15
N LEU A 7 7.26 10.98 -4.53
CA LEU A 7 7.14 10.83 -3.08
C LEU A 7 7.88 9.58 -2.62
N GLU A 8 8.79 9.75 -1.65
CA GLU A 8 9.57 8.65 -1.11
C GLU A 8 8.68 7.60 -0.43
N ILE A 9 7.64 8.03 0.29
CA ILE A 9 6.64 7.13 0.88
C ILE A 9 5.95 6.23 -0.16
N TRP A 10 5.73 6.73 -1.39
CA TRP A 10 5.13 5.93 -2.45
C TRP A 10 6.12 4.88 -2.98
N LYS A 11 7.40 5.26 -3.16
CA LYS A 11 8.44 4.32 -3.57
C LYS A 11 8.67 3.23 -2.53
N LEU A 12 8.71 3.60 -1.24
CA LEU A 12 8.83 2.66 -0.14
C LEU A 12 7.63 1.71 -0.08
N SER A 13 6.41 2.20 -0.28
CA SER A 13 5.22 1.33 -0.32
C SER A 13 5.25 0.35 -1.50
N ARG A 14 5.80 0.75 -2.66
CA ARG A 14 6.02 -0.14 -3.81
C ARG A 14 7.06 -1.21 -3.51
N GLN A 15 8.13 -0.87 -2.78
CA GLN A 15 9.13 -1.83 -2.33
C GLN A 15 8.51 -2.82 -1.33
N LEU A 16 7.71 -2.35 -0.37
CA LEU A 16 6.99 -3.21 0.56
C LEU A 16 6.07 -4.20 -0.16
N CYS A 17 5.33 -3.77 -1.20
CA CYS A 17 4.55 -4.70 -2.02
C CYS A 17 5.41 -5.83 -2.59
N LYS A 18 6.59 -5.50 -3.13
CA LYS A 18 7.51 -6.49 -3.66
C LYS A 18 7.95 -7.47 -2.57
N ASP A 19 8.40 -6.95 -1.43
CA ASP A 19 8.89 -7.76 -0.30
C ASP A 19 7.78 -8.70 0.24
N VAL A 20 6.54 -8.20 0.34
CA VAL A 20 5.38 -9.01 0.75
C VAL A 20 5.10 -10.12 -0.27
N TYR A 21 5.18 -9.83 -1.57
CA TYR A 21 5.01 -10.86 -2.60
C TYR A 21 6.12 -11.91 -2.52
N GLU A 22 7.37 -11.50 -2.31
CA GLU A 22 8.53 -12.40 -2.19
C GLU A 22 8.43 -13.29 -0.94
N VAL A 23 8.08 -12.74 0.23
CA VAL A 23 7.99 -13.54 1.46
C VAL A 23 6.80 -14.51 1.43
N THR A 24 5.67 -14.10 0.85
CA THR A 24 4.45 -14.93 0.79
C THR A 24 4.57 -16.12 -0.17
N VAL A 25 5.62 -16.19 -1.01
CA VAL A 25 5.92 -17.39 -1.81
C VAL A 25 6.31 -18.58 -0.93
N TYR A 26 6.86 -18.34 0.27
CA TYR A 26 7.30 -19.38 1.19
C TYR A 26 6.20 -19.87 2.14
N PHE A 27 4.99 -19.32 2.03
CA PHE A 27 3.87 -19.70 2.90
C PHE A 27 3.22 -21.00 2.37
N PRO A 28 2.60 -21.82 3.25
CA PRO A 28 1.89 -23.02 2.81
C PRO A 28 0.73 -22.68 1.86
N ASP A 29 0.45 -23.57 0.90
CA ASP A 29 -0.68 -23.41 -0.03
C ASP A 29 -2.03 -23.26 0.68
N ALA A 30 -2.18 -23.83 1.88
CA ALA A 30 -3.37 -23.68 2.72
C ALA A 30 -3.67 -22.20 3.06
N GLU A 31 -2.64 -21.34 3.11
CA GLU A 31 -2.78 -19.90 3.39
C GLU A 31 -3.09 -19.05 2.16
N LYS A 32 -3.20 -19.67 0.97
CA LYS A 32 -3.38 -18.95 -0.30
C LYS A 32 -4.56 -17.98 -0.27
N PHE A 33 -5.67 -18.40 0.33
CA PHE A 33 -6.87 -17.56 0.48
C PHE A 33 -6.98 -16.89 1.86
N GLY A 34 -6.13 -17.29 2.81
CA GLY A 34 -5.97 -16.71 4.13
C GLY A 34 -4.89 -15.63 4.15
N LEU A 35 -3.79 -15.89 4.86
CA LEU A 35 -2.74 -14.91 5.11
C LEU A 35 -2.09 -14.36 3.84
N ILE A 36 -1.85 -15.20 2.82
CA ILE A 36 -1.21 -14.76 1.58
C ILE A 36 -2.06 -13.68 0.90
N ASN A 37 -3.37 -13.90 0.78
CA ASN A 37 -4.28 -12.96 0.14
C ASN A 37 -4.43 -11.67 0.95
N GLN A 38 -4.57 -11.78 2.27
CA GLN A 38 -4.71 -10.61 3.15
C GLN A 38 -3.47 -9.71 3.10
N LEU A 39 -2.27 -10.29 3.26
CA LEU A 39 -1.01 -9.54 3.23
C LEU A 39 -0.78 -8.85 1.88
N ARG A 40 -0.96 -9.57 0.77
CA ARG A 40 -0.77 -9.00 -0.58
C ARG A 40 -1.75 -7.86 -0.84
N ARG A 41 -3.04 -8.03 -0.50
CA ARG A 41 -4.04 -6.97 -0.68
C ARG A 41 -3.75 -5.74 0.18
N SER A 42 -3.37 -5.94 1.45
CA SER A 42 -3.03 -4.82 2.35
C SER A 42 -1.79 -4.06 1.85
N SER A 43 -0.77 -4.78 1.37
CA SER A 43 0.43 -4.13 0.82
C SER A 43 0.10 -3.28 -0.41
N VAL A 44 -0.75 -3.77 -1.33
CA VAL A 44 -1.10 -3.09 -2.58
C VAL A 44 -2.00 -1.87 -2.35
N SER A 45 -2.78 -1.84 -1.27
CA SER A 45 -3.63 -0.69 -0.96
C SER A 45 -2.79 0.55 -0.60
N LEU A 46 -1.63 0.39 0.02
CA LEU A 46 -0.73 1.50 0.42
C LEU A 46 -0.35 2.45 -0.74
N PRO A 47 0.34 1.99 -1.81
CA PRO A 47 0.68 2.88 -2.93
C PRO A 47 -0.57 3.40 -3.65
N SER A 48 -1.68 2.67 -3.58
CA SER A 48 -2.95 3.06 -4.20
C SER A 48 -3.59 4.24 -3.46
N TYR A 49 -3.68 4.19 -2.13
CA TYR A 49 -4.19 5.29 -1.31
C TYR A 49 -3.29 6.53 -1.38
N ILE A 50 -1.96 6.36 -1.41
CA ILE A 50 -1.03 7.49 -1.60
C ILE A 50 -1.25 8.15 -2.97
N ALA A 51 -1.36 7.37 -4.05
CA ALA A 51 -1.59 7.90 -5.38
C ALA A 51 -2.98 8.57 -5.51
N GLU A 52 -4.00 7.95 -4.92
CA GLU A 52 -5.36 8.48 -4.92
C GLU A 52 -5.43 9.80 -4.13
N GLY A 53 -4.84 9.85 -2.94
CA GLY A 53 -4.72 11.05 -2.14
C GLY A 53 -3.97 12.18 -2.86
N ALA A 54 -2.86 11.85 -3.53
CA ALA A 54 -2.08 12.82 -4.31
C ALA A 54 -2.84 13.43 -5.50
N SER A 55 -3.87 12.74 -6.00
CA SER A 55 -4.76 13.22 -7.04
C SER A 55 -5.86 14.18 -6.53
N ARG A 56 -6.04 14.27 -5.21
CA ARG A 56 -7.06 15.13 -4.58
C ARG A 56 -6.69 16.62 -4.67
N LYS A 57 -7.71 17.46 -4.54
CA LYS A 57 -7.59 18.92 -4.74
C LYS A 57 -7.00 19.64 -3.52
N SER A 58 -7.28 19.15 -2.31
CA SER A 58 -6.84 19.78 -1.06
C SER A 58 -5.82 18.92 -0.31
N SER A 59 -4.93 19.58 0.45
CA SER A 59 -4.00 18.87 1.34
C SER A 59 -4.74 18.07 2.41
N ARG A 60 -5.88 18.56 2.92
CA ARG A 60 -6.70 17.85 3.90
C ARG A 60 -7.22 16.51 3.36
N ASP A 61 -7.61 16.47 2.09
CA ASP A 61 -8.00 15.20 1.47
C ASP A 61 -6.79 14.27 1.36
N PHE A 62 -5.62 14.80 0.98
CA PHE A 62 -4.39 14.00 0.91
C PHE A 62 -4.04 13.41 2.28
N ASP A 63 -4.10 14.19 3.36
CA ASP A 63 -3.86 13.73 4.74
C ASP A 63 -4.80 12.59 5.13
N ARG A 64 -6.09 12.71 4.82
CA ARG A 64 -7.07 11.63 5.06
C ARG A 64 -6.70 10.34 4.32
N PHE A 65 -6.21 10.44 3.08
CA PHE A 65 -5.76 9.26 2.34
C PHE A 65 -4.48 8.65 2.92
N LEU A 66 -3.60 9.46 3.51
CA LEU A 66 -2.42 8.97 4.25
C LEU A 66 -2.84 8.25 5.54
N GLU A 67 -3.84 8.74 6.26
CA GLU A 67 -4.40 8.04 7.43
C GLU A 67 -4.96 6.66 7.06
N ILE A 68 -5.69 6.56 5.94
CA ILE A 68 -6.22 5.28 5.44
C ILE A 68 -5.07 4.34 5.04
N ALA A 69 -4.03 4.88 4.38
CA ALA A 69 -2.84 4.12 4.04
C ALA A 69 -2.19 3.54 5.31
N ILE A 70 -1.95 4.38 6.32
CA ILE A 70 -1.39 3.96 7.63
C ILE A 70 -2.27 2.87 8.27
N GLY A 71 -3.59 3.00 8.21
CA GLY A 71 -4.52 1.99 8.71
C GLY A 71 -4.39 0.61 8.02
N SER A 72 -3.85 0.55 6.80
CA SER A 72 -3.58 -0.72 6.11
C SER A 72 -2.29 -1.41 6.59
N CYS A 73 -1.49 -0.76 7.43
CA CYS A 73 -0.28 -1.33 8.04
C CYS A 73 -0.53 -2.02 9.39
N TYR A 74 -1.71 -1.83 9.99
CA TYR A 74 -2.10 -2.39 11.30
C TYR A 74 -3.14 -3.49 11.14
#